data_AF-A0A852ZD48-F1
#
_entry.id   AF-A0A852ZD48-F1
#
_cell.length_a   1.000
_cell.length_b   1.000
_cell.length_c   1.000
_cell.angle_alpha   90.00
_cell.angle_beta   90.00
_cell.angle_gamma   90.00
#
_symmetry.space_group_name_H-M   'P 1'
#
loop_
_entity.id
_entity.type
_entity.pdbx_description
1 polymer ?
#
loop_
_entity_poly.entity_id
_entity_poly.type
_entity_poly.pdbx_seq_one_letter_code
_entity_poly.pdbx_strand_id
1 'polypeptide(L)'
;MTATTSMTPGRFLHEQLSAASRNLLRKPLTTFIYALMSAEADAVCGAPYGASSPDRTNQRNGYSHRDFSTRAGTIDLAFPQAPFGFVLPGLVAGAAQPG
;
A
#
# COMPACT_ATOMS: atom_id res chain seq x y z
N MET A 1 40.45 25.44 -13.96
CA MET A 1 40.35 24.27 -13.04
C MET A 1 38.98 23.66 -13.22
N THR A 2 38.83 22.70 -14.13
CA THR A 2 37.58 21.94 -14.34
C THR A 2 37.92 20.48 -14.13
N ALA A 3 37.58 19.94 -12.96
CA ALA A 3 37.68 18.51 -12.71
C ALA A 3 36.52 17.83 -13.45
N THR A 4 36.84 17.11 -14.52
CA THR A 4 35.90 16.19 -15.17
C THR A 4 35.71 15.01 -14.21
N THR A 5 34.68 15.08 -13.37
CA THR A 5 34.28 13.96 -12.50
C THR A 5 33.78 12.83 -13.41
N SER A 6 34.69 11.98 -13.88
CA SER A 6 34.34 10.76 -14.61
C SER A 6 33.69 9.79 -13.64
N MET A 7 32.37 9.88 -13.50
CA MET A 7 31.60 8.94 -12.69
C MET A 7 31.56 7.60 -13.42
N THR A 8 32.16 6.55 -12.85
CA THR A 8 32.13 5.22 -13.44
C THR A 8 30.68 4.74 -13.55
N PRO A 9 30.21 4.33 -14.75
CA PRO A 9 28.80 3.96 -14.97
C PRO A 9 28.28 2.88 -14.02
N GLY A 10 29.13 1.92 -13.64
CA GLY A 10 28.78 0.88 -12.67
C GLY A 10 28.50 1.41 -11.26
N ARG A 11 29.21 2.45 -10.82
CA ARG A 11 28.97 3.10 -9.52
C ARG A 11 27.66 3.88 -9.55
N PHE A 12 27.41 4.62 -10.63
CA PHE A 12 26.14 5.31 -10.85
C PHE A 12 24.96 4.33 -10.84
N LEU A 13 25.07 3.22 -11.58
CA LEU A 13 24.02 2.21 -11.61
C LEU A 13 23.81 1.56 -10.24
N HIS A 14 24.88 1.28 -9.49
CA HIS A 14 24.78 0.73 -8.13
C HIS A 14 24.12 1.71 -7.15
N GLU A 15 24.48 2.99 -7.18
CA GLU A 15 23.85 4.03 -6.37
C GLU A 15 22.36 4.17 -6.74
N GLN A 16 22.04 4.16 -8.04
CA GLN A 16 20.67 4.22 -8.53
C GLN A 16 19.85 2.97 -8.22
N LEU A 17 20.41 1.76 -8.31
CA LEU A 17 19.74 0.53 -7.89
C LEU A 17 19.62 0.44 -6.38
N SER A 18 20.60 0.92 -5.61
CA SER A 18 20.49 0.97 -4.15
C SER A 18 19.36 1.92 -3.73
N ALA A 19 19.24 3.08 -4.37
CA ALA A 19 18.13 4.00 -4.15
C ALA A 19 16.78 3.45 -4.67
N ALA A 20 16.78 2.87 -5.87
CA ALA A 20 15.58 2.34 -6.50
C ALA A 20 15.08 1.06 -5.82
N SER A 21 15.94 0.15 -5.38
CA SER A 21 15.55 -1.16 -4.81
C SER A 21 14.59 -1.04 -3.63
N ARG A 22 14.79 -0.04 -2.77
CA ARG A 22 13.89 0.22 -1.64
C ARG A 22 12.52 0.76 -2.11
N ASN A 23 12.50 1.64 -3.10
CA ASN A 23 11.26 2.23 -3.62
C ASN A 23 10.58 1.36 -4.70
N LEU A 24 11.30 0.40 -5.28
CA LEU A 24 10.83 -0.51 -6.31
C LEU A 24 9.71 -1.41 -5.76
N LEU A 25 9.87 -1.85 -4.51
CA LEU A 25 8.87 -2.69 -3.83
C LEU A 25 7.66 -1.89 -3.35
N ARG A 26 7.78 -0.57 -3.21
CA ARG A 26 6.70 0.28 -2.68
C ARG A 26 5.46 0.16 -3.56
N LYS A 27 5.59 0.36 -4.86
CA LYS A 27 4.48 0.34 -5.82
C LYS A 27 3.75 -1.01 -5.93
N PRO A 28 4.41 -2.16 -6.16
CA PRO A 28 3.73 -3.45 -6.19
C PRO A 28 3.11 -3.80 -4.83
N LEU A 29 3.75 -3.43 -3.73
CA LEU A 29 3.20 -3.66 -2.38
C LEU A 29 1.96 -2.80 -2.12
N THR A 30 1.96 -1.53 -2.56
CA THR A 30 0.77 -0.67 -2.55
C THR A 30 -0.38 -1.31 -3.33
N THR A 31 -0.13 -1.78 -4.55
CA THR A 31 -1.15 -2.45 -5.37
C THR A 31 -1.69 -3.71 -4.70
N PHE A 32 -0.81 -4.53 -4.10
CA PHE A 32 -1.21 -5.74 -3.41
C PHE A 32 -2.08 -5.45 -2.17
N ILE A 33 -1.73 -4.44 -1.38
CA ILE A 33 -2.54 -4.03 -0.23
C ILE A 33 -3.90 -3.50 -0.71
N TYR A 34 -3.96 -2.70 -1.77
CA TYR A 34 -5.24 -2.26 -2.33
C TYR A 34 -6.12 -3.42 -2.82
N ALA A 35 -5.53 -4.44 -3.44
CA ALA A 35 -6.25 -5.61 -3.89
C ALA A 35 -6.85 -6.40 -2.71
N LEU A 36 -6.07 -6.63 -1.65
CA LEU A 36 -6.55 -7.26 -0.42
C LEU A 36 -7.66 -6.43 0.24
N MET A 37 -7.47 -5.11 0.32
CA MET A 37 -8.46 -4.21 0.88
C MET A 37 -9.78 -4.23 0.08
N SER A 38 -9.71 -4.37 -1.24
CA SER A 38 -10.92 -4.47 -2.06
C SER A 38 -11.62 -5.81 -1.89
N ALA A 39 -10.87 -6.92 -1.85
CA ALA A 39 -11.45 -8.26 -1.70
C ALA A 39 -12.19 -8.43 -0.37
N GLU A 40 -11.61 -7.93 0.72
CA GLU A 40 -12.29 -7.96 2.02
C GLU A 40 -13.47 -6.98 2.07
N ALA A 41 -13.40 -5.83 1.38
CA ALA A 41 -14.56 -4.94 1.27
C ALA A 41 -15.73 -5.62 0.53
N ASP A 42 -15.44 -6.38 -0.54
CA ASP A 42 -16.44 -7.16 -1.27
C ASP A 42 -17.05 -8.26 -0.39
N ALA A 43 -16.23 -8.94 0.43
CA ALA A 43 -16.68 -9.95 1.37
C ALA A 43 -17.58 -9.35 2.47
N VAL A 44 -17.19 -8.21 3.05
CA VAL A 44 -17.98 -7.50 4.08
C VAL A 44 -19.29 -6.96 3.49
N CYS A 45 -19.26 -6.43 2.26
CA CYS A 45 -20.47 -5.91 1.63
C CYS A 45 -21.40 -7.02 1.11
N GLY A 46 -20.93 -8.28 1.05
CA GLY A 46 -21.68 -9.40 0.45
C GLY A 46 -21.88 -9.26 -1.06
N ALA A 47 -21.13 -8.37 -1.70
CA ALA A 47 -21.29 -8.03 -3.10
C ALA A 47 -20.02 -7.40 -3.67
N PRO A 48 -19.65 -7.72 -4.93
CA PRO A 48 -18.55 -7.04 -5.61
C PRO A 48 -18.78 -5.53 -5.74
N TYR A 49 -17.70 -4.78 -5.82
CA TYR A 49 -17.73 -3.36 -6.13
C TYR A 49 -18.56 -3.06 -7.39
N GLY A 50 -19.52 -2.13 -7.27
CA GLY A 50 -20.39 -1.71 -8.39
C GLY A 50 -21.48 -2.70 -8.82
N ALA A 51 -21.51 -3.92 -8.28
CA ALA A 51 -22.56 -4.90 -8.58
C ALA A 51 -23.81 -4.62 -7.74
N SER A 52 -24.99 -4.82 -8.33
CA SER A 52 -26.25 -4.88 -7.59
C SER A 52 -26.43 -6.31 -7.08
N SER A 53 -26.62 -6.47 -5.77
CA SER A 53 -26.84 -7.77 -5.12
C SER A 53 -27.94 -7.63 -4.07
N PRO A 54 -28.91 -8.56 -4.03
CA PRO A 54 -29.95 -8.57 -3.00
C PRO A 54 -29.40 -8.87 -1.60
N ASP A 55 -28.25 -9.54 -1.51
CA ASP A 55 -27.57 -9.88 -0.26
C ASP A 55 -26.63 -8.77 0.23
N ARG A 56 -26.65 -7.59 -0.41
CA ARG A 56 -25.76 -6.47 -0.05
C ARG A 56 -26.17 -5.87 1.28
N THR A 57 -25.29 -5.96 2.27
CA THR A 57 -25.54 -5.50 3.65
C THR A 57 -24.93 -4.13 3.94
N ASN A 58 -23.97 -3.67 3.14
CA ASN A 58 -23.23 -2.44 3.37
C ASN A 58 -22.75 -1.79 2.05
N GLN A 59 -22.40 -0.51 2.11
CA GLN A 59 -21.84 0.28 1.01
C GLN A 59 -20.48 0.85 1.41
N ARG A 60 -19.55 0.92 0.45
CA ARG A 60 -18.20 1.46 0.65
C ARG A 60 -18.27 2.99 0.66
N ASN A 61 -18.57 3.59 1.82
CA ASN A 61 -18.87 5.01 1.96
C ASN A 61 -17.62 5.90 2.09
N GLY A 62 -16.78 5.87 1.06
CA GLY A 62 -15.60 6.73 0.97
C GLY A 62 -14.31 6.09 1.43
N TYR A 63 -13.22 6.84 1.32
CA TYR A 63 -11.87 6.41 1.66
C TYR A 63 -11.18 7.45 2.55
N SER A 64 -10.42 6.99 3.53
CA SER A 64 -9.60 7.81 4.41
C SER A 64 -8.13 7.48 4.19
N HIS A 65 -7.34 8.51 3.88
CA HIS A 65 -5.89 8.38 3.73
C HIS A 65 -5.23 8.21 5.10
N ARG A 66 -4.36 7.20 5.20
CA ARG A 66 -3.49 6.99 6.37
C ARG A 66 -2.12 6.51 5.91
N ASP A 67 -1.10 7.00 6.59
CA ASP A 67 0.26 6.55 6.40
C ASP A 67 0.45 5.14 6.97
N PHE A 68 0.91 4.23 6.12
CA PHE A 68 1.23 2.84 6.47
C PHE A 68 2.73 2.60 6.35
N SER A 69 3.39 2.45 7.49
CA SER A 69 4.83 2.24 7.56
C SER A 69 5.19 0.79 7.27
N THR A 70 5.99 0.56 6.23
CA THR A 70 6.51 -0.76 5.86
C THR A 70 8.04 -0.75 5.83
N ARG A 71 8.68 -1.93 5.76
CA ARG A 71 10.13 -2.03 5.55
C ARG A 71 10.60 -1.41 4.22
N ALA A 72 9.70 -1.29 3.23
CA ALA A 72 9.95 -0.61 1.96
C ALA A 72 9.75 0.91 2.04
N GLY A 73 9.39 1.45 3.22
CA GLY A 73 9.08 2.86 3.46
C GLY A 73 7.61 3.09 3.83
N THR A 74 7.28 4.34 4.12
CA THR A 74 5.90 4.77 4.40
C THR A 74 5.10 4.86 3.12
N ILE A 75 3.88 4.34 3.11
CA ILE A 75 2.97 4.32 1.97
C ILE A 75 1.70 5.04 2.38
N ASP A 76 1.27 6.04 1.61
CA ASP A 76 -0.05 6.63 1.80
C ASP A 76 -1.09 5.67 1.21
N LEU A 77 -1.97 5.16 2.07
CA LEU A 77 -3.00 4.20 1.72
C LEU A 77 -4.39 4.80 1.97
N ALA A 78 -5.26 4.67 0.97
CA ALA A 78 -6.67 5.02 1.07
C ALA A 78 -7.47 3.83 1.63
N PHE A 79 -7.78 3.88 2.93
CA PHE A 79 -8.57 2.84 3.60
C PHE A 79 -10.06 3.08 3.40
N PRO A 80 -10.86 2.05 3.06
CA PRO A 80 -12.30 2.20 2.97
C PRO A 80 -12.92 2.55 4.33
N GLN A 81 -13.81 3.54 4.32
CA GLN A 81 -14.61 3.90 5.49
C GLN A 81 -15.80 2.95 5.58
N ALA A 82 -15.66 1.89 6.37
CA ALA A 82 -16.76 1.01 6.75
C ALA A 82 -17.24 1.38 8.16
N PRO A 83 -18.57 1.44 8.41
CA PRO A 83 -19.11 1.69 9.76
C PRO A 83 -18.74 0.61 10.78
N PHE A 84 -18.39 -0.60 10.32
CA PHE A 84 -17.75 -1.65 11.11
C PHE A 84 -16.31 -1.78 10.59
N GLY A 85 -15.34 -1.39 11.40
CA GLY A 85 -13.95 -1.13 10.98
C GLY A 85 -13.36 -2.20 10.06
N PHE A 86 -12.61 -1.74 9.06
CA PHE A 86 -11.84 -2.60 8.18
C PHE A 86 -10.64 -3.17 8.94
N VAL A 87 -10.59 -4.49 9.16
CA VAL A 87 -9.49 -5.15 9.87
C VAL A 87 -8.76 -6.03 8.88
N LEU A 88 -7.76 -5.44 8.19
CA LEU A 88 -6.83 -6.16 7.33
C LEU A 88 -6.40 -7.50 8.00
N PRO A 89 -6.86 -8.67 7.52
CA PRO A 89 -6.61 -9.92 8.20
C PRO A 89 -5.12 -10.25 8.11
N GLY A 90 -4.49 -10.44 9.27
CA GLY A 90 -3.13 -10.98 9.42
C GLY A 90 -1.96 -10.06 9.05
N LEU A 91 -2.13 -9.02 8.22
CA LEU A 91 -1.01 -8.16 7.79
C LEU A 91 -0.69 -7.02 8.78
N VAL A 92 -1.67 -6.57 9.57
CA VAL A 92 -1.54 -5.40 10.48
C VAL A 92 -1.42 -5.80 11.96
N ALA A 93 -1.37 -7.09 12.28
CA ALA A 93 -1.15 -7.57 13.66
C ALA A 93 0.32 -7.44 14.16
N GLY A 94 1.20 -6.74 13.42
CA GLY A 94 2.64 -6.69 13.69
C GLY A 94 3.27 -5.30 13.83
N ALA A 95 2.48 -4.22 13.86
CA ALA A 95 3.01 -2.86 14.04
C ALA A 95 2.26 -2.10 15.16
N ALA A 96 2.04 -2.77 16.30
CA ALA A 96 1.89 -2.06 17.56
C ALA A 96 3.30 -1.57 17.95
N GLN A 97 3.52 -0.27 17.87
CA GLN A 97 4.76 0.37 18.27
C GLN A 97 4.86 0.37 19.81
N PRO A 98 5.98 -0.02 20.42
CA PRO A 98 6.23 0.23 21.84
C PRO A 98 6.77 1.65 22.03
N GLY A 99 6.23 2.38 23.00
CA GLY A 99 6.81 3.62 23.56
C GLY A 99 6.21 4.91 23.04
#